data_AF-A0A9Q1UXV0-F1
#
_entry.id   AF-A0A9Q1UXV0-F1
#
_cell.length_a   1.000
_cell.length_b   1.000
_cell.length_c   1.000
_cell.angle_alpha   90.00
_cell.angle_beta   90.00
_cell.angle_gamma   90.00
#
_symmetry.space_group_name_H-M   'P 1'
#
loop_
_entity.id
_entity.type
_entity.pdbx_description
1 polymer ?
#
loop_
_entity_poly.entity_id
_entity_poly.type
_entity_poly.pdbx_seq_one_letter_code
_entity_poly.pdbx_strand_id
1 'polypeptide(L)'
;MEYFINANKKEYDDADGSVNKPYKSLNDLLNNIDCKKDCEIFLSSGTYEVDETILSKGENCTITIKGKDDKTTLIQTSGWFSNSCGGNSSFTLNIFNLIYNIKTDLTQSNLNYIYCNLNFYNVVFDSIPNNAHSVFLPDNSIINFYNCTKTQESTKFLRCTDGKINLYNCYGCFTSGYGTEQSQWDAKNNLIVKQTNLNDKFNIIDNNLNSTYGVYSGLYKWAKKQFMLEQNNQLYTIKSEFYNNSRSQYKPITEVTVNNITDKDFKKYGFDDIGDIMKTIAKENMIMERDDDLGSGIQFSISLNNAIKIIDDIYFGE
;
A
#
# COMPACT_ATOMS: atom_id res chain seq x y z
N MET A 1 -6.76 -0.15 -21.40
CA MET A 1 -5.34 0.15 -21.76
C MET A 1 -4.50 0.15 -20.49
N GLU A 2 -3.22 -0.17 -20.56
CA GLU A 2 -2.33 -0.19 -19.38
C GLU A 2 -1.27 0.89 -19.51
N TYR A 3 -1.01 1.62 -18.43
CA TYR A 3 -0.01 2.67 -18.33
C TYR A 3 0.84 2.50 -17.09
N PHE A 4 2.11 2.87 -17.17
CA PHE A 4 3.08 2.77 -16.09
C PHE A 4 3.61 4.16 -15.75
N ILE A 5 3.69 4.43 -14.45
CA ILE A 5 4.29 5.65 -13.90
C ILE A 5 5.40 5.27 -12.94
N ASN A 6 6.53 5.95 -13.04
CA ASN A 6 7.67 5.76 -12.15
C ASN A 6 8.33 7.10 -11.81
N ALA A 7 8.05 7.59 -10.60
CA ALA A 7 8.59 8.86 -10.10
C ALA A 7 10.13 8.89 -9.99
N ASN A 8 10.78 7.71 -9.92
CA ASN A 8 12.22 7.58 -9.71
C ASN A 8 13.01 7.43 -11.02
N LYS A 9 12.32 7.25 -12.17
CA LYS A 9 13.01 7.17 -13.47
C LYS A 9 13.23 8.57 -14.05
N LYS A 10 14.22 8.66 -14.95
CA LYS A 10 14.43 9.84 -15.76
C LYS A 10 13.17 10.12 -16.58
N GLU A 11 12.85 11.41 -16.72
CA GLU A 11 11.80 11.86 -17.61
C GLU A 11 12.17 11.56 -19.06
N TYR A 12 11.26 10.96 -19.80
CA TYR A 12 11.42 10.69 -21.22
C TYR A 12 10.63 11.74 -21.99
N ASP A 13 11.29 12.50 -22.86
CA ASP A 13 10.62 13.46 -23.75
C ASP A 13 9.60 12.75 -24.67
N ASP A 14 9.78 11.44 -24.89
CA ASP A 14 8.93 10.56 -25.67
C ASP A 14 8.23 9.48 -24.82
N ALA A 15 7.90 9.78 -23.56
CA ALA A 15 7.15 8.87 -22.69
C ALA A 15 5.83 8.43 -23.36
N ASP A 16 5.64 7.11 -23.46
CA ASP A 16 4.43 6.49 -24.04
C ASP A 16 3.59 5.74 -22.99
N GLY A 17 4.06 5.72 -21.73
CA GLY A 17 3.41 5.05 -20.63
C GLY A 17 3.60 3.54 -20.62
N SER A 18 4.46 2.97 -21.47
CA SER A 18 4.88 1.57 -21.37
C SER A 18 5.82 1.35 -20.18
N VAL A 19 6.09 0.08 -19.82
CA VAL A 19 7.07 -0.27 -18.78
C VAL A 19 8.47 0.28 -19.08
N ASN A 20 8.82 0.37 -20.37
CA ASN A 20 10.14 0.79 -20.83
C ASN A 20 10.28 2.31 -20.90
N LYS A 21 9.20 3.03 -21.22
CA LYS A 21 9.14 4.49 -21.26
C LYS A 21 7.95 5.02 -20.43
N PRO A 22 7.96 4.79 -19.10
CA PRO A 22 6.86 5.19 -18.25
C PRO A 22 6.79 6.71 -18.13
N TYR A 23 5.61 7.22 -17.80
CA TYR A 23 5.47 8.61 -17.36
C TYR A 23 6.10 8.80 -15.97
N LYS A 24 6.45 10.04 -15.64
CA LYS A 24 7.03 10.37 -14.33
C LYS A 24 5.96 10.75 -13.31
N SER A 25 4.91 11.44 -13.74
CA SER A 25 3.79 11.84 -12.88
C SER A 25 2.43 11.42 -13.45
N LEU A 26 1.42 11.41 -12.58
CA LEU A 26 0.04 11.17 -12.96
C LEU A 26 -0.49 12.28 -13.86
N ASN A 27 -0.13 13.53 -13.59
CA ASN A 27 -0.56 14.67 -14.42
C ASN A 27 0.00 14.61 -15.84
N ASP A 28 1.25 14.18 -16.02
CA ASP A 28 1.83 13.99 -17.37
C ASP A 28 1.03 12.95 -18.16
N LEU A 29 0.72 11.81 -17.52
CA LEU A 29 -0.10 10.78 -18.15
C LEU A 29 -1.49 11.32 -18.50
N LEU A 30 -2.20 11.92 -17.54
CA LEU A 30 -3.57 12.42 -17.71
C LEU A 30 -3.67 13.50 -18.80
N ASN A 31 -2.58 14.20 -19.12
CA ASN A 31 -2.53 15.16 -20.21
C ASN A 31 -2.36 14.53 -21.60
N ASN A 32 -1.91 13.26 -21.67
CA ASN A 32 -1.59 12.59 -22.92
C ASN A 32 -2.52 11.42 -23.27
N ILE A 33 -3.35 10.95 -22.32
CA ILE A 33 -4.27 9.83 -22.57
C ILE A 33 -5.69 10.26 -22.91
N ASP A 34 -6.35 9.44 -23.73
CA ASP A 34 -7.78 9.53 -23.98
C ASP A 34 -8.56 8.96 -22.78
N CYS A 35 -9.05 9.86 -21.93
CA CYS A 35 -9.83 9.53 -20.74
C CYS A 35 -11.28 9.09 -21.05
N LYS A 36 -11.60 8.68 -22.28
CA LYS A 36 -12.90 8.12 -22.67
C LYS A 36 -12.90 6.59 -22.80
N LYS A 37 -11.78 5.94 -22.47
CA LYS A 37 -11.65 4.49 -22.50
C LYS A 37 -11.13 3.98 -21.17
N ASP A 38 -11.54 2.76 -20.83
CA ASP A 38 -11.06 2.12 -19.61
C ASP A 38 -9.54 1.97 -19.62
N CYS A 39 -8.91 2.37 -18.51
CA CYS A 39 -7.48 2.23 -18.35
C CYS A 39 -7.05 1.82 -16.94
N GLU A 40 -5.92 1.14 -16.89
CA GLU A 40 -5.21 0.78 -15.68
C GLU A 40 -3.87 1.52 -15.63
N ILE A 41 -3.56 2.10 -14.49
CA ILE A 41 -2.39 2.92 -14.23
C ILE A 41 -1.63 2.27 -13.08
N PHE A 42 -0.42 1.80 -13.38
CA PHE A 42 0.45 1.14 -12.42
C PHE A 42 1.49 2.12 -11.90
N LEU A 43 1.43 2.39 -10.60
CA LEU A 43 2.37 3.25 -9.90
C LEU A 43 3.50 2.39 -9.32
N SER A 44 4.73 2.66 -9.73
CA SER A 44 5.92 2.06 -9.09
C SER A 44 6.07 2.58 -7.65
N SER A 45 6.97 1.99 -6.85
CA SER A 45 7.28 2.53 -5.52
C SER A 45 7.71 4.00 -5.61
N GLY A 46 7.15 4.85 -4.74
CA GLY A 46 7.36 6.30 -4.78
C GLY A 46 6.11 7.09 -4.39
N THR A 47 6.21 8.42 -4.45
CA THR A 47 5.15 9.36 -4.12
C THR A 47 4.63 10.05 -5.38
N TYR A 48 3.31 10.07 -5.52
CA TYR A 48 2.62 10.66 -6.66
C TYR A 48 1.57 11.64 -6.16
N GLU A 49 1.32 12.69 -6.93
CA GLU A 49 0.28 13.67 -6.65
C GLU A 49 -0.94 13.43 -7.54
N VAL A 50 -2.11 13.70 -7.00
CA VAL A 50 -3.38 13.69 -7.73
C VAL A 50 -4.20 14.92 -7.33
N ASP A 51 -4.77 15.58 -8.32
CA ASP A 51 -5.68 16.70 -8.16
C ASP A 51 -7.05 16.39 -8.79
N GLU A 52 -7.94 17.38 -8.86
CA GLU A 52 -9.30 17.23 -9.39
C GLU A 52 -9.34 16.80 -10.86
N THR A 53 -8.26 17.01 -11.63
CA THR A 53 -8.22 16.78 -13.08
C THR A 53 -8.56 15.34 -13.47
N ILE A 54 -8.25 14.37 -12.60
CA ILE A 54 -8.60 12.96 -12.84
C ILE A 54 -10.11 12.73 -12.93
N LEU A 55 -10.90 13.51 -12.19
CA LEU A 55 -12.36 13.38 -12.14
C LEU A 55 -13.06 14.21 -13.22
N SER A 56 -12.44 15.31 -13.68
CA SER A 56 -13.04 16.18 -14.69
C SER A 56 -12.87 15.68 -16.12
N LYS A 57 -11.89 14.80 -16.37
CA LYS A 57 -11.61 14.25 -17.72
C LYS A 57 -12.36 12.95 -18.03
N GLY A 58 -12.82 12.23 -17.01
CA GLY A 58 -13.46 10.93 -17.17
C GLY A 58 -14.91 11.04 -17.61
N GLU A 59 -15.27 10.38 -18.70
CA GLU A 59 -16.66 10.23 -19.15
C GLU A 59 -16.85 8.85 -19.78
N ASN A 60 -17.88 8.12 -19.32
CA ASN A 60 -18.22 6.77 -19.80
C ASN A 60 -17.03 5.79 -19.75
N CYS A 61 -16.20 5.89 -18.73
CA CYS A 61 -15.01 5.06 -18.58
C CYS A 61 -14.70 4.74 -17.11
N THR A 62 -13.81 3.78 -16.94
CA THR A 62 -13.20 3.40 -15.66
C THR A 62 -11.71 3.64 -15.70
N ILE A 63 -11.21 4.49 -14.79
CA ILE A 63 -9.78 4.61 -14.52
C ILE A 63 -9.46 3.81 -13.26
N THR A 64 -8.44 2.97 -13.34
CA THR A 64 -7.96 2.18 -12.21
C THR A 64 -6.51 2.52 -11.90
N ILE A 65 -6.22 2.99 -10.70
CA ILE A 65 -4.87 3.25 -10.21
C ILE A 65 -4.46 2.12 -9.26
N LYS A 66 -3.30 1.50 -9.50
CA LYS A 66 -2.76 0.41 -8.67
C LYS A 66 -1.34 0.73 -8.21
N GLY A 67 -1.12 0.74 -6.90
CA GLY A 67 0.24 0.69 -6.37
C GLY A 67 0.84 -0.71 -6.54
N LYS A 68 2.12 -0.77 -6.95
CA LYS A 68 2.84 -2.05 -7.13
C LYS A 68 3.60 -2.50 -5.89
N ASP A 69 3.78 -1.63 -4.90
CA ASP A 69 4.56 -1.93 -3.69
C ASP A 69 3.95 -1.27 -2.45
N ASP A 70 4.32 -1.77 -1.27
CA ASP A 70 3.83 -1.31 0.04
C ASP A 70 4.21 0.14 0.39
N LYS A 71 5.10 0.75 -0.40
CA LYS A 71 5.57 2.15 -0.28
C LYS A 71 5.01 3.09 -1.33
N THR A 72 4.14 2.62 -2.23
CA THR A 72 3.49 3.53 -3.18
C THR A 72 2.53 4.46 -2.44
N THR A 73 2.75 5.76 -2.55
CA THR A 73 1.93 6.80 -1.91
C THR A 73 1.27 7.68 -2.97
N LEU A 74 -0.03 7.89 -2.85
CA LEU A 74 -0.79 8.85 -3.64
C LEU A 74 -1.26 9.99 -2.74
N ILE A 75 -0.90 11.23 -3.06
CA ILE A 75 -1.21 12.43 -2.28
C ILE A 75 -2.21 13.28 -3.05
N GLN A 76 -3.40 13.46 -2.47
CA GLN A 76 -4.37 14.44 -2.94
C GLN A 76 -3.89 15.85 -2.59
N THR A 77 -3.67 16.67 -3.61
CA THR A 77 -3.06 18.01 -3.47
C THR A 77 -4.05 19.16 -3.45
N SER A 78 -5.30 18.92 -3.86
CA SER A 78 -6.41 19.87 -3.80
C SER A 78 -7.69 19.16 -3.39
N GLY A 79 -8.63 19.87 -2.77
CA GLY A 79 -10.00 19.35 -2.63
C GLY A 79 -10.62 19.08 -4.00
N TRP A 80 -11.47 18.06 -4.10
CA TRP A 80 -12.20 17.73 -5.32
C TRP A 80 -13.60 18.31 -5.25
N PHE A 81 -13.86 19.36 -6.03
CA PHE A 81 -15.17 19.99 -6.13
C PHE A 81 -15.69 20.49 -4.76
N SER A 82 -14.78 21.03 -3.94
CA SER A 82 -15.10 21.36 -2.54
C SER A 82 -16.31 22.28 -2.42
N ASN A 83 -17.30 21.84 -1.64
CA ASN A 83 -18.57 22.54 -1.43
C ASN A 83 -19.42 22.79 -2.69
N SER A 84 -19.05 22.27 -3.85
CA SER A 84 -19.78 22.41 -5.11
C SER A 84 -19.63 21.14 -5.92
N CYS A 85 -20.59 20.23 -5.82
CA CYS A 85 -20.61 18.93 -6.49
C CYS A 85 -20.08 18.95 -7.93
N GLY A 86 -19.21 18.00 -8.28
CA GLY A 86 -18.70 17.86 -9.65
C GLY A 86 -18.19 16.46 -9.99
N GLY A 87 -17.92 16.23 -11.28
CA GLY A 87 -17.59 14.92 -11.85
C GLY A 87 -18.66 14.44 -12.83
N ASN A 88 -18.59 13.16 -13.21
CA ASN A 88 -19.53 12.54 -14.15
C ASN A 88 -20.06 11.20 -13.61
N SER A 89 -21.38 11.02 -13.56
CA SER A 89 -22.01 9.81 -13.04
C SER A 89 -21.65 8.52 -13.79
N SER A 90 -21.24 8.61 -15.05
CA SER A 90 -20.81 7.45 -15.83
C SER A 90 -19.32 7.14 -15.68
N PHE A 91 -18.57 7.96 -14.93
CA PHE A 91 -17.18 7.74 -14.62
C PHE A 91 -17.01 6.93 -13.33
N THR A 92 -16.02 6.03 -13.33
CA THR A 92 -15.60 5.29 -12.14
C THR A 92 -14.09 5.41 -11.94
N LEU A 93 -13.67 5.79 -10.73
CA LEU A 93 -12.29 5.74 -10.30
C LEU A 93 -12.10 4.59 -9.31
N ASN A 94 -11.18 3.68 -9.60
CA ASN A 94 -10.76 2.65 -8.67
C ASN A 94 -9.32 2.90 -8.21
N ILE A 95 -9.05 2.75 -6.92
CA ILE A 95 -7.74 2.93 -6.31
C ILE A 95 -7.39 1.68 -5.50
N PHE A 96 -6.26 1.06 -5.81
CA PHE A 96 -5.80 -0.19 -5.23
C PHE A 96 -4.41 -0.07 -4.61
N ASN A 97 -4.21 -0.77 -3.49
CA ASN A 97 -2.89 -1.21 -3.01
C ASN A 97 -1.86 -0.10 -2.85
N LEU A 98 -2.23 0.98 -2.15
CA LEU A 98 -1.35 2.11 -1.90
C LEU A 98 -1.71 2.82 -0.60
N ILE A 99 -0.83 3.71 -0.17
CA ILE A 99 -1.08 4.69 0.89
C ILE A 99 -1.71 5.92 0.24
N TYR A 100 -2.93 6.28 0.65
CA TYR A 100 -3.65 7.45 0.18
C TYR A 100 -3.65 8.53 1.25
N ASN A 101 -3.01 9.66 0.94
CA ASN A 101 -2.92 10.81 1.80
C ASN A 101 -3.65 11.99 1.18
N ILE A 102 -4.14 12.88 2.04
CA ILE A 102 -4.70 14.17 1.65
C ILE A 102 -3.92 15.23 2.40
N LYS A 103 -3.45 16.27 1.71
CA LYS A 103 -2.71 17.36 2.36
C LYS A 103 -3.50 17.93 3.54
N THR A 104 -2.85 18.05 4.71
CA THR A 104 -3.51 18.34 5.99
C THR A 104 -3.98 19.79 6.12
N ASP A 105 -3.49 20.69 5.27
CA ASP A 105 -3.88 22.10 5.18
C ASP A 105 -5.15 22.33 4.33
N LEU A 106 -5.68 21.29 3.69
CA LEU A 106 -6.96 21.34 2.98
C LEU A 106 -8.13 21.32 3.98
N THR A 107 -8.74 22.48 4.18
CA THR A 107 -9.75 22.73 5.25
C THR A 107 -11.14 23.09 4.73
N GLN A 108 -11.33 23.14 3.40
CA GLN A 108 -12.59 23.46 2.76
C GLN A 108 -13.68 22.47 3.17
N SER A 109 -14.89 22.95 3.42
CA SER A 109 -16.02 22.10 3.77
C SER A 109 -16.43 21.21 2.61
N ASN A 110 -16.87 19.97 2.92
CA ASN A 110 -17.22 18.95 1.93
C ASN A 110 -16.07 18.80 0.92
N LEU A 111 -14.89 18.43 1.43
CA LEU A 111 -13.62 18.57 0.73
C LEU A 111 -13.65 17.90 -0.64
N ASN A 112 -14.18 16.67 -0.68
CA ASN A 112 -14.43 15.91 -1.90
C ASN A 112 -15.94 15.73 -2.09
N TYR A 113 -16.57 16.63 -2.86
CA TYR A 113 -18.00 16.56 -3.20
C TYR A 113 -18.18 16.04 -4.63
N ILE A 114 -18.32 14.73 -4.78
CA ILE A 114 -18.16 14.06 -6.08
C ILE A 114 -19.45 13.49 -6.65
N TYR A 115 -19.63 13.62 -7.97
CA TYR A 115 -20.69 13.02 -8.78
C TYR A 115 -20.10 11.93 -9.69
N CYS A 116 -19.42 10.95 -9.10
CA CYS A 116 -18.88 9.79 -9.81
C CYS A 116 -18.69 8.63 -8.83
N ASN A 117 -18.55 7.41 -9.34
CA ASN A 117 -18.27 6.26 -8.46
C ASN A 117 -16.79 6.22 -8.10
N LEU A 118 -16.50 6.03 -6.82
CA LEU A 118 -15.13 5.96 -6.29
C LEU A 118 -14.97 4.70 -5.45
N ASN A 119 -14.00 3.86 -5.79
CA ASN A 119 -13.78 2.62 -5.06
C ASN A 119 -12.33 2.52 -4.58
N PHE A 120 -12.16 2.26 -3.29
CA PHE A 120 -10.88 1.99 -2.66
C PHE A 120 -10.79 0.51 -2.31
N TYR A 121 -9.71 -0.14 -2.70
CA TYR A 121 -9.45 -1.55 -2.46
C TYR A 121 -8.09 -1.71 -1.77
N ASN A 122 -8.09 -2.18 -0.53
CA ASN A 122 -6.87 -2.43 0.23
C ASN A 122 -5.97 -1.18 0.27
N VAL A 123 -6.57 -0.03 0.57
CA VAL A 123 -5.88 1.27 0.67
C VAL A 123 -5.68 1.64 2.14
N VAL A 124 -4.50 2.18 2.46
CA VAL A 124 -4.20 2.78 3.76
C VAL A 124 -4.46 4.29 3.68
N PHE A 125 -5.32 4.82 4.54
CA PHE A 125 -5.52 6.25 4.75
C PHE A 125 -4.69 6.67 5.96
N ASP A 126 -3.54 7.30 5.72
CA ASP A 126 -2.58 7.57 6.78
C ASP A 126 -2.63 9.02 7.28
N SER A 127 -2.56 9.99 6.36
CA SER A 127 -2.64 11.42 6.67
C SER A 127 -3.87 12.03 6.03
N ILE A 128 -4.87 12.37 6.85
CA ILE A 128 -6.17 12.88 6.42
C ILE A 128 -6.50 14.15 7.22
N PRO A 129 -6.88 15.27 6.59
CA PRO A 129 -7.21 16.50 7.30
C PRO A 129 -8.45 16.33 8.17
N ASN A 130 -8.49 17.13 9.24
CA ASN A 130 -9.75 17.42 9.93
C ASN A 130 -10.63 18.27 9.03
N ASN A 131 -11.93 17.95 8.98
CA ASN A 131 -12.88 18.74 8.22
C ASN A 131 -14.03 19.23 9.10
N ALA A 132 -14.60 20.38 8.74
CA ALA A 132 -15.78 20.94 9.40
C ALA A 132 -17.06 20.17 9.07
N HIS A 133 -17.17 19.59 7.86
CA HIS A 133 -18.36 18.90 7.38
C HIS A 133 -18.09 17.46 6.95
N SER A 134 -17.20 17.26 6.00
CA SER A 134 -16.81 15.94 5.50
C SER A 134 -15.55 15.99 4.66
N VAL A 135 -14.76 14.92 4.70
CA VAL A 135 -13.70 14.67 3.72
C VAL A 135 -14.32 14.11 2.43
N PHE A 136 -15.18 13.09 2.54
CA PHE A 136 -15.87 12.48 1.41
C PHE A 136 -17.39 12.70 1.50
N LEU A 137 -17.95 13.20 0.40
CA LEU A 137 -19.39 13.36 0.18
C LEU A 137 -19.72 12.99 -1.28
N PRO A 138 -20.33 11.83 -1.55
CA PRO A 138 -20.91 11.56 -2.86
C PRO A 138 -22.23 12.31 -3.03
N ASP A 139 -22.49 12.80 -4.24
CA ASP A 139 -23.81 13.19 -4.73
C ASP A 139 -24.30 12.14 -5.72
N ASN A 140 -25.49 11.59 -5.52
CA ASN A 140 -26.16 10.65 -6.43
C ASN A 140 -25.24 9.53 -6.99
N SER A 141 -24.23 9.16 -6.22
CA SER A 141 -23.14 8.27 -6.58
C SER A 141 -22.73 7.44 -5.36
N ILE A 142 -21.78 6.52 -5.57
CA ILE A 142 -21.35 5.57 -4.54
C ILE A 142 -19.85 5.66 -4.32
N ILE A 143 -19.45 5.76 -3.05
CA ILE A 143 -18.07 5.53 -2.61
C ILE A 143 -18.01 4.20 -1.86
N ASN A 144 -17.14 3.29 -2.29
CA ASN A 144 -16.92 2.03 -1.60
C ASN A 144 -15.49 1.92 -1.07
N PHE A 145 -15.36 1.34 0.13
CA PHE A 145 -14.10 1.01 0.75
C PHE A 145 -14.09 -0.49 1.06
N TYR A 146 -13.13 -1.21 0.48
CA TYR A 146 -12.97 -2.65 0.65
C TYR A 146 -11.62 -2.92 1.30
N ASN A 147 -11.64 -3.56 2.48
CA ASN A 147 -10.42 -3.96 3.18
C ASN A 147 -9.44 -2.80 3.41
N CYS A 148 -9.95 -1.58 3.58
CA CYS A 148 -9.16 -0.38 3.81
C CYS A 148 -8.76 -0.24 5.28
N THR A 149 -7.64 0.43 5.53
CA THR A 149 -7.17 0.78 6.87
C THR A 149 -7.10 2.30 7.02
N LYS A 150 -7.68 2.88 8.09
CA LYS A 150 -7.48 4.30 8.42
C LYS A 150 -6.69 4.42 9.72
N THR A 151 -5.46 4.91 9.64
CA THR A 151 -4.47 4.77 10.73
C THR A 151 -4.69 5.78 11.86
N GLN A 152 -5.12 6.99 11.52
CA GLN A 152 -5.28 8.11 12.46
C GLN A 152 -6.72 8.63 12.48
N GLU A 153 -7.14 9.15 13.62
CA GLU A 153 -8.43 9.84 13.74
C GLU A 153 -8.39 11.19 13.01
N SER A 154 -9.45 11.49 12.28
CA SER A 154 -9.71 12.82 11.72
C SER A 154 -11.18 13.16 11.88
N THR A 155 -11.50 14.42 12.08
CA THR A 155 -12.90 14.85 12.26
C THR A 155 -13.62 14.80 10.94
N LYS A 156 -14.82 14.20 10.97
CA LYS A 156 -15.79 14.25 9.87
C LYS A 156 -15.24 13.66 8.57
N PHE A 157 -14.97 12.35 8.54
CA PHE A 157 -14.45 11.70 7.35
C PHE A 157 -15.54 11.40 6.30
N LEU A 158 -16.66 10.79 6.69
CA LEU A 158 -17.67 10.25 5.77
C LEU A 158 -19.04 10.90 5.92
N ARG A 159 -19.61 11.47 4.85
CA ARG A 159 -20.97 12.02 4.86
C ARG A 159 -21.85 11.40 3.78
N CYS A 160 -23.07 11.02 4.15
CA CYS A 160 -23.99 10.26 3.29
C CYS A 160 -25.30 11.01 3.01
N THR A 161 -25.31 12.34 3.04
CA THR A 161 -26.56 13.12 2.87
C THR A 161 -27.11 13.05 1.45
N ASP A 162 -26.22 13.04 0.46
CA ASP A 162 -26.59 13.22 -0.96
C ASP A 162 -26.24 12.00 -1.82
N GLY A 163 -25.61 10.98 -1.22
CA GLY A 163 -25.16 9.77 -1.91
C GLY A 163 -24.84 8.66 -0.91
N LYS A 164 -24.23 7.57 -1.38
CA LYS A 164 -23.97 6.39 -0.55
C LYS A 164 -22.49 6.16 -0.33
N ILE A 165 -22.11 5.87 0.91
CA ILE A 165 -20.78 5.40 1.25
C ILE A 165 -20.93 4.02 1.89
N ASN A 166 -20.13 3.05 1.47
CA ASN A 166 -20.14 1.71 2.07
C ASN A 166 -18.74 1.25 2.44
N LEU A 167 -18.56 0.78 3.68
CA LEU A 167 -17.34 0.14 4.15
C LEU A 167 -17.56 -1.37 4.31
N TYR A 168 -16.59 -2.14 3.81
CA TYR A 168 -16.57 -3.59 3.91
C TYR A 168 -15.21 -4.06 4.43
N ASN A 169 -15.19 -4.83 5.51
CA ASN A 169 -13.95 -5.42 6.06
C ASN A 169 -12.86 -4.38 6.38
N CYS A 170 -13.24 -3.14 6.65
CA CYS A 170 -12.31 -2.06 6.95
C CYS A 170 -11.90 -2.07 8.42
N TYR A 171 -10.72 -1.52 8.72
CA TYR A 171 -10.18 -1.38 10.07
C TYR A 171 -9.74 0.07 10.33
N GLY A 172 -10.08 0.62 11.49
CA GLY A 172 -9.47 1.86 11.97
C GLY A 172 -10.43 3.03 12.21
N CYS A 173 -9.86 4.24 12.22
CA CYS A 173 -10.49 5.44 12.79
C CYS A 173 -11.40 6.18 11.80
N PHE A 174 -12.38 5.50 11.23
CA PHE A 174 -13.41 6.11 10.38
C PHE A 174 -14.43 6.89 11.22
N THR A 175 -14.79 8.10 10.79
CA THR A 175 -15.68 9.00 11.55
C THR A 175 -16.81 9.53 10.69
N SER A 176 -17.99 9.72 11.30
CA SER A 176 -19.12 10.31 10.60
C SER A 176 -19.00 11.82 10.45
N GLY A 177 -19.36 12.29 9.26
CA GLY A 177 -19.49 13.67 8.84
C GLY A 177 -20.72 14.38 9.40
N TYR A 178 -20.98 15.59 8.91
CA TYR A 178 -22.17 16.36 9.25
C TYR A 178 -23.46 15.61 8.88
N GLY A 179 -24.42 15.57 9.81
CA GLY A 179 -25.74 14.94 9.57
C GLY A 179 -25.68 13.47 9.19
N THR A 180 -24.60 12.76 9.53
CA THR A 180 -24.40 11.35 9.18
C THR A 180 -24.17 10.52 10.44
N GLU A 181 -24.81 9.37 10.52
CA GLU A 181 -24.61 8.35 11.56
C GLU A 181 -23.74 7.21 11.04
N GLN A 182 -23.07 6.49 11.96
CA GLN A 182 -22.21 5.36 11.59
C GLN A 182 -22.98 4.25 10.85
N SER A 183 -24.23 4.00 11.26
CA SER A 183 -25.14 3.02 10.64
C SER A 183 -25.39 3.23 9.15
N GLN A 184 -25.13 4.44 8.63
CA GLN A 184 -25.34 4.77 7.22
C GLN A 184 -24.20 4.34 6.30
N TRP A 185 -22.99 4.08 6.85
CA TRP A 185 -21.82 3.70 6.06
C TRP A 185 -21.12 2.42 6.52
N ASP A 186 -21.34 2.00 7.76
CA ASP A 186 -20.78 0.79 8.36
C ASP A 186 -21.53 -0.46 7.87
N ALA A 187 -21.33 -0.82 6.60
CA ALA A 187 -22.17 -1.78 5.91
C ALA A 187 -21.96 -3.23 6.37
N LYS A 188 -20.70 -3.71 6.40
CA LYS A 188 -20.45 -5.13 6.74
C LYS A 188 -19.05 -5.39 7.28
N ASN A 189 -19.01 -6.08 8.43
CA ASN A 189 -17.80 -6.65 9.01
C ASN A 189 -16.67 -5.62 9.12
N ASN A 190 -16.93 -4.41 9.57
CA ASN A 190 -15.86 -3.44 9.84
C ASN A 190 -15.47 -3.51 11.32
N LEU A 191 -14.23 -3.11 11.61
CA LEU A 191 -13.77 -2.89 12.98
C LEU A 191 -13.36 -1.43 13.14
N ILE A 192 -14.30 -0.64 13.65
CA ILE A 192 -14.14 0.79 13.88
C ILE A 192 -13.57 1.01 15.28
N VAL A 193 -12.39 1.62 15.35
CA VAL A 193 -11.66 1.88 16.60
C VAL A 193 -11.29 3.35 16.69
N LYS A 194 -11.10 3.88 17.90
CA LYS A 194 -10.64 5.27 18.11
C LYS A 194 -9.14 5.44 17.93
N GLN A 195 -8.39 4.39 18.25
CA GLN A 195 -6.95 4.34 18.09
C GLN A 195 -6.60 3.01 17.43
N THR A 196 -5.78 3.07 16.39
CA THR A 196 -5.29 1.86 15.73
C THR A 196 -4.09 1.29 16.46
N ASN A 197 -3.91 -0.01 16.30
CA ASN A 197 -2.76 -0.74 16.80
C ASN A 197 -2.12 -1.47 15.61
N LEU A 198 -1.23 -0.75 14.93
CA LEU A 198 -0.59 -1.17 13.69
C LEU A 198 0.93 -1.18 13.88
N ASN A 199 1.62 -2.11 13.20
CA ASN A 199 3.05 -1.98 13.00
C ASN A 199 3.37 -0.98 11.85
N ASP A 200 4.66 -0.75 11.62
CA ASP A 200 5.20 0.13 10.57
C ASP A 200 4.82 -0.29 9.13
N LYS A 201 4.34 -1.52 8.96
CA LYS A 201 3.84 -2.06 7.69
C LYS A 201 2.31 -2.09 7.63
N PHE A 202 1.61 -1.45 8.57
CA PHE A 202 0.14 -1.46 8.66
C PHE A 202 -0.48 -2.84 8.92
N ASN A 203 0.28 -3.79 9.47
CA ASN A 203 -0.31 -5.01 10.00
C ASN A 203 -1.02 -4.70 11.31
N ILE A 204 -2.22 -5.26 11.47
CA ILE A 204 -2.98 -5.15 12.70
C ILE A 204 -2.36 -6.10 13.74
N ILE A 205 -1.96 -5.55 14.89
CA ILE A 205 -1.27 -6.28 15.97
C ILE A 205 -2.16 -6.49 17.20
N ASP A 206 -3.48 -6.36 17.02
CA ASP A 206 -4.46 -6.65 18.07
C ASP A 206 -4.57 -8.17 18.30
N ASN A 207 -4.30 -8.59 19.53
CA ASN A 207 -4.49 -9.97 19.97
C ASN A 207 -5.98 -10.33 19.81
N ASN A 208 -6.28 -11.35 19.01
CA ASN A 208 -7.61 -11.92 18.68
C ASN A 208 -8.32 -11.42 17.41
N LEU A 209 -7.68 -10.65 16.53
CA LEU A 209 -8.30 -10.31 15.25
C LEU A 209 -8.03 -11.35 14.16
N ASN A 210 -9.11 -11.83 13.54
CA ASN A 210 -9.05 -12.67 12.35
C ASN A 210 -8.42 -11.90 11.18
N SER A 211 -7.78 -12.63 10.26
CA SER A 211 -7.13 -12.12 9.04
C SER A 211 -8.10 -11.57 7.97
N THR A 212 -9.25 -11.03 8.39
CA THR A 212 -10.37 -10.65 7.52
C THR A 212 -10.48 -9.15 7.31
N TYR A 213 -9.80 -8.32 8.11
CA TYR A 213 -9.86 -6.87 8.04
C TYR A 213 -8.60 -6.24 7.47
N GLY A 214 -8.74 -5.04 6.91
CA GLY A 214 -7.63 -4.18 6.51
C GLY A 214 -6.81 -4.73 5.34
N VAL A 215 -5.71 -4.03 5.04
CA VAL A 215 -5.06 -4.13 3.72
C VAL A 215 -4.42 -5.47 3.39
N TYR A 216 -4.18 -6.35 4.36
CA TYR A 216 -3.64 -7.70 4.15
C TYR A 216 -4.71 -8.81 4.02
N SER A 217 -5.98 -8.42 3.85
CA SER A 217 -7.11 -9.34 3.73
C SER A 217 -7.90 -9.15 2.42
N GLY A 218 -8.71 -10.14 2.03
CA GLY A 218 -9.52 -10.09 0.81
C GLY A 218 -8.77 -10.39 -0.49
N LEU A 219 -9.46 -10.22 -1.63
CA LEU A 219 -8.99 -10.58 -2.97
C LEU A 219 -7.77 -9.76 -3.41
N TYR A 220 -7.70 -8.49 -3.01
CA TYR A 220 -6.64 -7.55 -3.40
C TYR A 220 -5.67 -7.27 -2.25
N LYS A 221 -5.54 -8.21 -1.30
CA LYS A 221 -4.61 -8.05 -0.18
C LYS A 221 -3.22 -7.64 -0.64
N TRP A 222 -2.60 -6.76 0.14
CA TRP A 222 -1.17 -6.48 0.00
C TRP A 222 -0.41 -7.80 0.07
N ALA A 223 0.54 -7.97 -0.85
CA ALA A 223 1.37 -9.16 -0.86
C ALA A 223 2.22 -9.18 0.41
N LYS A 224 1.84 -10.03 1.36
CA LYS A 224 2.66 -10.33 2.52
C LYS A 224 3.86 -11.14 2.02
N LYS A 225 4.97 -10.45 1.73
CA LYS A 225 6.22 -11.10 1.36
C LYS A 225 6.72 -11.85 2.61
N GLN A 226 6.80 -13.17 2.51
CA GLN A 226 7.36 -14.01 3.55
C GLN A 226 8.68 -14.57 3.08
N PHE A 227 9.65 -14.57 3.97
CA PHE A 227 11.02 -14.96 3.68
C PHE A 227 11.41 -16.15 4.55
N MET A 228 12.22 -17.03 3.98
CA MET A 228 13.00 -18.03 4.69
C MET A 228 14.42 -17.93 4.15
N LEU A 229 15.41 -18.32 4.96
CA LEU A 229 16.81 -18.28 4.56
C LEU A 229 17.22 -19.67 4.07
N GLU A 230 17.91 -19.75 2.94
CA GLU A 230 18.52 -21.00 2.47
C GLU A 230 20.04 -20.91 2.61
N GLN A 231 20.66 -21.94 3.18
CA GLN A 231 22.11 -22.08 3.25
C GLN A 231 22.49 -23.56 3.23
N ASN A 232 23.50 -23.93 2.44
CA ASN A 232 24.01 -25.31 2.35
C ASN A 232 22.90 -26.34 2.12
N ASN A 233 21.96 -26.01 1.22
CA ASN A 233 20.78 -26.83 0.91
C ASN A 233 19.88 -27.13 2.14
N GLN A 234 19.87 -26.22 3.11
CA GLN A 234 19.03 -26.26 4.31
C GLN A 234 18.31 -24.94 4.49
N LEU A 235 17.09 -25.00 5.04
CA LEU A 235 16.29 -23.81 5.33
C LEU A 235 16.48 -23.36 6.78
N TYR A 236 16.40 -22.06 7.00
CA TYR A 236 16.57 -21.41 8.29
C TYR A 236 15.50 -20.32 8.47
N THR A 237 15.25 -19.97 9.73
CA THR A 237 14.38 -18.86 10.12
C THR A 237 15.03 -18.07 11.25
N ILE A 238 14.72 -16.78 11.33
CA ILE A 238 15.18 -15.87 12.39
C ILE A 238 14.28 -15.91 13.64
N LYS A 239 13.27 -16.78 13.67
CA LYS A 239 12.39 -16.94 14.83
C LYS A 239 13.16 -17.45 16.04
N SER A 240 12.89 -16.86 17.21
CA SER A 240 13.68 -17.07 18.44
C SER A 240 13.76 -18.53 18.89
N GLU A 241 12.74 -19.34 18.65
CA GLU A 241 12.70 -20.76 19.01
C GLU A 241 13.70 -21.62 18.20
N PHE A 242 14.19 -21.10 17.07
CA PHE A 242 15.25 -21.73 16.29
C PHE A 242 16.65 -21.26 16.70
N TYR A 243 16.76 -20.25 17.56
CA TYR A 243 18.05 -19.75 18.03
C TYR A 243 18.61 -20.61 19.17
N ASN A 244 19.87 -21.02 19.03
CA ASN A 244 20.59 -21.78 20.05
C ASN A 244 21.56 -20.86 20.80
N ASN A 245 21.17 -20.40 21.99
CA ASN A 245 22.00 -19.54 22.85
C ASN A 245 23.38 -20.12 23.16
N SER A 246 23.49 -21.44 23.37
CA SER A 246 24.77 -22.08 23.72
C SER A 246 25.76 -22.12 22.55
N ARG A 247 25.26 -22.02 21.31
CA ARG A 247 26.06 -22.02 20.09
C ARG A 247 26.02 -20.68 19.35
N SER A 248 25.30 -19.70 19.89
CA SER A 248 25.01 -18.41 19.27
C SER A 248 24.58 -18.50 17.79
N GLN A 249 23.81 -19.53 17.41
CA GLN A 249 23.47 -19.82 16.01
C GLN A 249 22.01 -20.29 15.85
N TYR A 250 21.42 -20.03 14.69
CA TYR A 250 20.13 -20.61 14.31
C TYR A 250 20.27 -22.08 13.89
N LYS A 251 19.29 -22.90 14.24
CA LYS A 251 19.19 -24.30 13.82
C LYS A 251 18.45 -24.39 12.48
N PRO A 252 18.81 -25.34 11.60
CA PRO A 252 18.09 -25.56 10.36
C PRO A 252 16.67 -26.07 10.64
N ILE A 253 15.75 -25.73 9.75
CA ILE A 253 14.39 -26.26 9.68
C ILE A 253 14.50 -27.66 9.05
N THR A 254 14.46 -28.70 9.88
CA THR A 254 14.62 -30.09 9.42
C THR A 254 13.35 -30.69 8.81
N GLU A 255 12.20 -30.04 8.99
CA GLU A 255 10.90 -30.53 8.52
C GLU A 255 10.57 -30.11 7.08
N VAL A 256 11.37 -29.23 6.46
CA VAL A 256 11.11 -28.68 5.13
C VAL A 256 12.35 -28.85 4.27
N THR A 257 12.19 -29.42 3.08
CA THR A 257 13.25 -29.52 2.09
C THR A 257 13.21 -28.31 1.15
N VAL A 258 14.37 -27.76 0.80
CA VAL A 258 14.53 -26.60 -0.11
C VAL A 258 13.69 -26.73 -1.39
N ASN A 259 13.67 -27.92 -1.98
CA ASN A 259 12.99 -28.16 -3.26
C ASN A 259 11.47 -28.42 -3.14
N ASN A 260 10.88 -28.32 -1.94
CA ASN A 260 9.46 -28.61 -1.71
C ASN A 260 8.87 -27.70 -0.62
N ILE A 261 9.03 -26.39 -0.80
CA ILE A 261 8.49 -25.36 0.09
C ILE A 261 7.03 -25.08 -0.27
N THR A 262 6.16 -24.97 0.74
CA THR A 262 4.74 -24.65 0.60
C THR A 262 4.36 -23.35 1.33
N ASP A 263 3.18 -22.80 1.01
CA ASP A 263 2.60 -21.67 1.77
C ASP A 263 2.45 -21.96 3.27
N LYS A 264 2.24 -23.24 3.64
CA LYS A 264 2.15 -23.65 5.05
C LYS A 264 3.49 -23.50 5.74
N ASP A 265 4.59 -23.74 5.04
CA ASP A 265 5.94 -23.60 5.56
C ASP A 265 6.29 -22.12 5.77
N PHE A 266 5.95 -21.24 4.82
CA PHE A 266 6.10 -19.80 5.02
C PHE A 266 5.23 -19.26 6.16
N LYS A 267 4.02 -19.78 6.36
CA LYS A 267 3.21 -19.43 7.54
C LYS A 267 3.85 -19.91 8.85
N LYS A 268 4.43 -21.11 8.86
CA LYS A 268 5.01 -21.72 10.06
C LYS A 268 6.39 -21.14 10.40
N TYR A 269 7.25 -20.96 9.41
CA TYR A 269 8.67 -20.62 9.58
C TYR A 269 9.06 -19.27 8.98
N GLY A 270 8.29 -18.75 8.04
CA GLY A 270 8.61 -17.49 7.38
C GLY A 270 8.57 -16.29 8.32
N PHE A 271 9.30 -15.24 7.94
CA PHE A 271 9.31 -13.93 8.56
C PHE A 271 8.97 -12.86 7.52
N ASP A 272 8.49 -11.71 7.97
CA ASP A 272 7.79 -10.73 7.12
C ASP A 272 8.66 -9.53 6.73
N ASP A 273 9.87 -9.42 7.27
CA ASP A 273 10.79 -8.34 7.00
C ASP A 273 12.23 -8.82 6.81
N ILE A 274 12.78 -8.64 5.62
CA ILE A 274 14.20 -8.89 5.37
C ILE A 274 15.10 -8.03 6.28
N GLY A 275 14.62 -6.85 6.69
CA GLY A 275 15.30 -5.98 7.64
C GLY A 275 15.44 -6.57 9.05
N ASP A 276 14.63 -7.56 9.43
CA ASP A 276 14.75 -8.21 10.74
C ASP A 276 16.05 -9.01 10.88
N ILE A 277 16.63 -9.49 9.76
CA ILE A 277 17.98 -10.07 9.73
C ILE A 277 19.00 -9.06 10.28
N MET A 278 18.82 -7.78 9.93
CA MET A 278 19.73 -6.69 10.30
C MET A 278 19.58 -6.29 11.77
N LYS A 279 18.38 -6.46 12.37
CA LYS A 279 18.16 -6.17 13.80
C LYS A 279 18.88 -7.15 14.73
N THR A 280 19.09 -8.38 14.27
CA THR A 280 19.88 -9.40 14.98
C THR A 280 21.38 -9.18 14.94
N ILE A 281 21.88 -8.25 14.12
CA ILE A 281 23.30 -8.00 13.91
C ILE A 281 23.65 -6.64 14.53
N ALA A 282 24.55 -6.62 15.52
CA ALA A 282 25.00 -5.36 16.11
C ALA A 282 25.64 -4.46 15.03
N LYS A 283 25.13 -3.22 14.90
CA LYS A 283 25.47 -2.24 13.86
C LYS A 283 26.98 -1.98 13.70
N GLU A 284 27.71 -2.15 14.79
CA GLU A 284 29.16 -1.94 14.87
C GLU A 284 30.01 -3.04 14.22
N ASN A 285 29.39 -4.14 13.77
CA ASN A 285 30.07 -5.30 13.18
C ASN A 285 29.71 -5.52 11.70
N MET A 286 29.22 -4.48 11.02
CA MET A 286 28.84 -4.53 9.61
C MET A 286 29.70 -3.57 8.79
N ILE A 287 30.36 -4.09 7.77
CA ILE A 287 30.90 -3.29 6.66
C ILE A 287 30.06 -3.63 5.44
N MET A 288 29.26 -2.66 4.98
CA MET A 288 28.55 -2.76 3.71
C MET A 288 29.43 -2.14 2.64
N GLU A 289 29.86 -2.97 1.69
CA GLU A 289 30.61 -2.52 0.53
C GLU A 289 29.66 -2.50 -0.66
N ARG A 290 29.64 -1.36 -1.36
CA ARG A 290 28.93 -1.25 -2.62
C ARG A 290 29.73 -2.04 -3.65
N ASP A 291 29.12 -3.09 -4.17
CA ASP A 291 29.81 -4.08 -5.00
C ASP A 291 29.68 -3.71 -6.47
N ASP A 292 28.45 -3.46 -6.95
CA ASP A 292 28.22 -3.10 -8.35
C ASP A 292 26.86 -2.43 -8.60
N ASP A 293 26.77 -1.70 -9.73
CA ASP A 293 25.52 -1.14 -10.25
C ASP A 293 24.90 -2.08 -11.29
N LEU A 294 23.91 -2.86 -10.86
CA LEU A 294 23.14 -3.77 -11.72
C LEU A 294 21.98 -3.04 -12.40
N GLY A 295 22.26 -2.10 -13.31
CA GLY A 295 21.30 -1.49 -14.24
C GLY A 295 20.03 -0.82 -13.63
N SER A 296 19.13 -1.62 -13.05
CA SER A 296 17.93 -1.19 -12.31
C SER A 296 18.01 -1.40 -10.79
N GLY A 297 19.11 -1.94 -10.26
CA GLY A 297 19.33 -2.16 -8.83
C GLY A 297 20.80 -1.97 -8.43
N ILE A 298 21.05 -1.90 -7.12
CA ILE A 298 22.40 -1.84 -6.56
C ILE A 298 22.65 -3.17 -5.85
N GLN A 299 23.77 -3.82 -6.16
CA GLN A 299 24.25 -4.97 -5.41
C GLN A 299 25.05 -4.49 -4.21
N PHE A 300 24.69 -4.99 -3.03
CA PHE A 300 25.47 -4.78 -1.81
C PHE A 300 26.03 -6.12 -1.37
N SER A 301 27.32 -6.14 -1.05
CA SER A 301 27.92 -7.22 -0.28
C SER A 301 27.91 -6.82 1.19
N ILE A 302 27.57 -7.78 2.05
CA ILE A 302 27.53 -7.56 3.50
C ILE A 302 28.58 -8.47 4.12
N SER A 303 29.67 -7.86 4.60
CA SER A 303 30.67 -8.54 5.42
C SER A 303 30.29 -8.42 6.89
N LEU A 304 30.09 -9.56 7.55
CA LEU A 304 29.71 -9.65 8.96
C LEU A 304 30.94 -9.97 9.80
N ASN A 305 31.35 -9.03 10.67
CA ASN A 305 32.51 -9.19 11.58
C ASN A 305 32.17 -9.91 12.90
N ASN A 306 30.97 -10.49 13.01
CA ASN A 306 30.59 -11.31 14.16
C ASN A 306 30.84 -12.79 13.88
N ALA A 307 30.96 -13.59 14.95
CA ALA A 307 31.26 -15.02 14.95
C ALA A 307 30.20 -15.95 14.28
N ILE A 308 29.51 -15.48 13.25
CA ILE A 308 29.19 -16.32 12.09
C ILE A 308 30.50 -16.39 11.29
N LYS A 309 31.37 -17.30 11.72
CA LYS A 309 32.74 -17.42 11.23
C LYS A 309 32.71 -17.90 9.78
N ILE A 310 33.08 -16.99 8.88
CA ILE A 310 33.52 -17.18 7.48
C ILE A 310 32.42 -17.58 6.48
N ILE A 311 32.08 -16.63 5.61
CA ILE A 311 31.43 -16.84 4.32
C ILE A 311 32.57 -17.20 3.35
N ASP A 312 32.81 -18.50 3.16
CA ASP A 312 33.62 -18.97 2.05
C ASP A 312 32.67 -19.22 0.87
N ASP A 313 32.87 -18.44 -0.19
CA ASP A 313 32.34 -18.58 -1.55
C ASP A 313 30.80 -18.68 -1.73
N ILE A 314 30.22 -17.55 -2.15
CA ILE A 314 28.93 -17.54 -2.87
C ILE A 314 29.21 -18.08 -4.27
N TYR A 315 28.98 -19.38 -4.46
CA TYR A 315 29.01 -20.01 -5.78
C TYR A 315 27.72 -19.67 -6.53
N PHE A 316 27.83 -18.84 -7.57
CA PHE A 316 26.80 -18.78 -8.61
C PHE A 316 27.03 -19.99 -9.52
N GLY A 317 26.18 -21.01 -9.38
CA GLY A 317 26.13 -22.12 -10.33
C GLY A 317 25.72 -21.63 -11.71
N GLU A 318 26.34 -22.23 -12.73
CA GLU A 318 26.26 -21.94 -14.17
C GLU A 318 24.87 -21.65 -14.74
#